data_AF-A0AAV3B309-F1
#
_entry.id   AF-A0AAV3B309-F1
#
_cell.length_a   1.000
_cell.length_b   1.000
_cell.length_c   1.000
_cell.angle_alpha   90.00
_cell.angle_beta   90.00
_cell.angle_gamma   90.00
#
_symmetry.space_group_name_H-M   'P 1'
#
loop_
_entity.id
_entity.type
_entity.pdbx_description
1 polymer ?
#
loop_
_entity_poly.entity_id
_entity_poly.type
_entity_poly.pdbx_seq_one_letter_code
_entity_poly.pdbx_strand_id
1 'polypeptide(L)'
;MVRKEIFRMTTAEKDKFIAYLNLAKHTISQDYVISTGTYEQMNNGSNPMFADINVYDLFVWLHYYASRDAFLEDGNVWANIDFAHEAPGFLPWHRFFLLLWEREIQKVTGDENFTIPFWDWREAQRCEICTDEFFGGTHPTSNVLLSPASFFSSWQIVCSQAEEYNRLGIFCNGTNEGPLLRSPGRHDISRTPRLPTSAEVEAVLSISNYDTGVMDRSANFSFRNMLEGFAVPTSGIAYRSQSTMHNSLHVYLNGSMSSVQGSAKDPIFVLHHAFVDSIFEQWLRRHQPSLDVFPEANAPVGHNREYHMVPFIPLYTNGEFFVQSRDLGYDYDYLVESGSFQDFLLPYLEQARQIWQWLVGAAVVGGLITAVIATIISLLCRSKKRRTILEETRPLLMEAEDYQATYQSNL
;
A
#
# COMPACT_ATOMS: atom_id res chain seq x y z
N MET A 1 -7.27 9.21 8.68
CA MET A 1 -7.36 9.34 7.21
C MET A 1 -7.16 7.99 6.54
N VAL A 2 -7.69 7.74 5.33
CA VAL A 2 -7.56 6.42 4.67
C VAL A 2 -6.98 6.61 3.27
N ARG A 3 -5.78 6.09 3.02
CA ARG A 3 -5.17 6.02 1.69
C ARG A 3 -5.88 4.94 0.88
N LYS A 4 -6.38 5.31 -0.29
CA LYS A 4 -7.13 4.42 -1.19
C LYS A 4 -6.26 3.91 -2.32
N GLU A 5 -6.58 2.71 -2.77
CA GLU A 5 -6.05 2.20 -4.03
C GLU A 5 -6.54 3.08 -5.20
N ILE A 6 -5.64 3.45 -6.11
CA ILE A 6 -5.89 4.46 -7.16
C ILE A 6 -7.01 4.08 -8.14
N PHE A 7 -7.22 2.78 -8.42
CA PHE A 7 -8.32 2.28 -9.25
C PHE A 7 -9.66 2.20 -8.50
N ARG A 8 -9.66 2.26 -7.16
CA ARG A 8 -10.88 2.35 -6.34
C ARG A 8 -11.38 3.78 -6.13
N MET A 9 -10.60 4.78 -6.55
CA MET A 9 -11.01 6.17 -6.50
C MET A 9 -12.05 6.49 -7.58
N THR A 10 -13.02 7.31 -7.23
CA THR A 10 -13.94 7.92 -8.19
C THR A 10 -13.18 8.88 -9.12
N THR A 11 -13.73 9.18 -10.30
CA THR A 11 -13.15 10.17 -11.23
C THR A 11 -12.91 11.51 -10.54
N ALA A 12 -13.86 11.99 -9.74
CA ALA A 12 -13.70 13.24 -8.99
C ALA A 12 -12.55 13.21 -7.98
N GLU A 13 -12.31 12.08 -7.31
CA GLU A 13 -11.18 11.91 -6.40
C GLU A 13 -9.85 11.90 -7.15
N LYS A 14 -9.78 11.25 -8.32
CA LYS A 14 -8.58 11.24 -9.17
C LYS A 14 -8.26 12.63 -9.71
N ASP A 15 -9.25 13.32 -10.26
CA ASP A 15 -9.12 14.67 -10.79
C ASP A 15 -8.66 15.64 -9.68
N LYS A 16 -9.24 15.52 -8.47
CA LYS A 16 -8.82 16.30 -7.29
C LYS A 16 -7.37 16.02 -6.94
N PHE A 17 -6.96 14.76 -6.90
CA PHE A 17 -5.58 14.39 -6.58
C PHE A 17 -4.57 14.98 -7.59
N ILE A 18 -4.84 14.84 -8.89
CA ILE A 18 -3.99 15.40 -9.96
C ILE A 18 -3.95 16.92 -9.88
N ALA A 19 -5.10 17.58 -9.66
CA ALA A 19 -5.18 19.02 -9.52
C ALA A 19 -4.39 19.53 -8.31
N TYR A 20 -4.39 18.79 -7.19
CA TYR A 20 -3.66 19.19 -5.98
C TYR A 20 -2.15 19.00 -6.12
N LEU A 21 -1.69 17.92 -6.76
CA LEU A 21 -0.28 17.77 -7.12
C LEU A 21 0.18 18.92 -8.03
N ASN A 22 -0.66 19.31 -8.98
CA ASN A 22 -0.36 20.45 -9.83
C ASN A 22 -0.30 21.77 -9.06
N LEU A 23 -1.28 22.02 -8.18
CA LEU A 23 -1.29 23.22 -7.36
C LEU A 23 -0.02 23.29 -6.52
N ALA A 24 0.38 22.18 -5.90
CA ALA A 24 1.64 22.08 -5.15
C ALA A 24 2.87 22.36 -6.02
N LYS A 25 2.88 21.91 -7.28
CA LYS A 25 3.95 22.18 -8.25
C LYS A 25 4.09 23.65 -8.65
N HIS A 26 3.02 24.44 -8.50
CA HIS A 26 3.00 25.86 -8.88
C HIS A 26 2.85 26.82 -7.70
N THR A 27 2.82 26.32 -6.47
CA THR A 27 2.71 27.15 -5.28
C THR A 27 4.00 27.14 -4.50
N ILE A 28 4.59 28.32 -4.28
CA ILE A 28 5.80 28.47 -3.47
C ILE A 28 5.51 28.09 -2.02
N SER A 29 6.35 27.21 -1.48
CA SER A 29 6.34 26.82 -0.07
C SER A 29 6.48 28.04 0.82
N GLN A 30 5.56 28.21 1.77
CA GLN A 30 5.57 29.33 2.72
C GLN A 30 6.41 29.03 3.97
N ASP A 31 6.59 27.74 4.29
CA ASP A 31 7.23 27.28 5.52
C ASP A 31 8.71 26.92 5.30
N TYR A 32 9.09 26.58 4.06
CA TYR A 32 10.41 26.06 3.73
C TYR A 32 11.03 26.72 2.50
N VAL A 33 12.34 26.94 2.60
CA VAL A 33 13.26 27.25 1.49
C VAL A 33 14.35 26.18 1.43
N ILE A 34 14.99 26.04 0.28
CA ILE A 34 16.06 25.06 0.08
C ILE A 34 17.43 25.71 0.16
N SER A 35 18.42 24.98 0.66
CA SER A 35 19.81 25.42 0.62
C SER A 35 20.39 25.24 -0.79
N THR A 36 21.09 26.25 -1.30
CA THR A 36 21.78 26.19 -2.60
C THR A 36 23.30 26.08 -2.46
N GLY A 37 23.81 25.95 -1.23
CA GLY A 37 25.25 25.83 -0.96
C GLY A 37 25.54 25.13 0.38
N THR A 38 26.80 24.74 0.57
CA THR A 38 27.26 24.14 1.82
C THR A 38 27.33 25.19 2.93
N TYR A 39 27.36 24.74 4.19
CA TYR A 39 27.54 25.64 5.33
C TYR A 39 28.85 26.45 5.25
N GLU A 40 29.90 25.83 4.70
CA GLU A 40 31.18 26.49 4.44
C GLU A 40 31.05 27.59 3.36
N GLN A 41 30.36 27.31 2.25
CA GLN A 41 30.07 28.30 1.20
C GLN A 41 29.23 29.48 1.73
N MET A 42 28.39 29.22 2.74
CA MET A 42 27.64 30.27 3.45
C MET A 42 28.49 31.08 4.44
N ASN A 43 29.82 30.94 4.45
CA ASN A 43 30.71 31.56 5.42
C ASN A 43 30.24 31.33 6.87
N ASN A 44 30.03 30.06 7.21
CA ASN A 44 29.50 29.62 8.51
C ASN A 44 28.18 30.33 8.89
N GLY A 45 27.28 30.46 7.92
CA GLY A 45 25.96 31.07 8.09
C GLY A 45 25.91 32.60 7.98
N SER A 46 27.05 33.28 7.83
CA SER A 46 27.08 34.74 7.70
C SER A 46 26.60 35.24 6.33
N ASN A 47 26.61 34.37 5.32
CA ASN A 47 26.15 34.64 3.96
C ASN A 47 25.14 33.56 3.54
N PRO A 48 23.87 33.66 3.96
CA PRO A 48 22.88 32.60 3.73
C PRO A 48 22.62 32.37 2.24
N MET A 49 22.65 31.12 1.81
CA MET A 49 22.41 30.71 0.42
C MET A 49 21.17 29.84 0.34
N PHE A 50 20.01 30.47 0.16
CA PHE A 50 18.72 29.80 0.06
C PHE A 50 17.95 30.25 -1.17
N ALA A 51 17.08 29.37 -1.68
CA ALA A 51 16.16 29.66 -2.75
C ALA A 51 14.74 29.23 -2.37
N ASP A 52 13.77 30.02 -2.83
CA ASP A 52 12.36 29.65 -2.80
C ASP A 52 12.14 28.41 -3.69
N ILE A 53 11.20 27.56 -3.29
CA ILE A 53 10.83 26.36 -4.03
C ILE A 53 9.32 26.14 -3.96
N ASN A 54 8.73 25.53 -4.98
CA ASN A 54 7.34 25.10 -4.90
C ASN A 54 7.17 23.87 -4.00
N VAL A 55 5.96 23.68 -3.48
CA VAL A 55 5.65 22.61 -2.52
C VAL A 55 6.00 21.24 -3.09
N TYR A 56 5.75 20.95 -4.37
CA TYR A 56 6.11 19.64 -4.94
C TYR A 56 7.63 19.45 -5.02
N ASP A 57 8.35 20.44 -5.55
CA ASP A 57 9.80 20.35 -5.72
C ASP A 57 10.57 20.43 -4.41
N LEU A 58 9.97 20.94 -3.34
CA LEU A 58 10.51 20.78 -1.99
C LEU A 58 10.73 19.30 -1.69
N PHE A 59 9.75 18.43 -1.94
CA PHE A 59 9.88 16.99 -1.69
C PHE A 59 10.86 16.32 -2.64
N VAL A 60 10.98 16.79 -3.88
CA VAL A 60 12.06 16.38 -4.78
C VAL A 60 13.42 16.71 -4.18
N TRP A 61 13.58 17.93 -3.65
CA TRP A 61 14.84 18.39 -3.08
C TRP A 61 15.18 17.68 -1.76
N LEU A 62 14.19 17.43 -0.89
CA LEU A 62 14.38 16.69 0.36
C LEU A 62 14.91 15.27 0.09
N HIS A 63 14.35 14.58 -0.90
CA HIS A 63 14.81 13.25 -1.34
C HIS A 63 16.22 13.30 -1.95
N TYR A 64 16.45 14.24 -2.88
CA TYR A 64 17.77 14.49 -3.45
C TYR A 64 18.83 14.73 -2.37
N TYR A 65 18.54 15.56 -1.37
CA TYR A 65 19.50 15.93 -0.34
C TYR A 65 19.82 14.77 0.60
N ALA A 66 18.85 13.88 0.87
CA ALA A 66 19.09 12.67 1.66
C ALA A 66 19.95 11.62 0.93
N SER A 67 19.93 11.62 -0.40
CA SER A 67 20.60 10.62 -1.26
C SER A 67 21.82 11.13 -2.04
N ARG A 68 22.22 12.39 -1.87
CA ARG A 68 23.38 12.95 -2.57
C ARG A 68 24.70 12.43 -1.99
N ASP A 69 25.72 12.35 -2.82
CA ASP A 69 27.09 12.04 -2.38
C ASP A 69 27.63 13.16 -1.48
N ALA A 70 28.42 12.82 -0.46
CA ALA A 70 29.00 13.82 0.44
C ALA A 70 30.22 14.51 -0.20
N PHE A 71 30.34 15.83 -0.05
CA PHE A 71 31.49 16.58 -0.54
C PHE A 71 32.66 16.47 0.44
N LEU A 72 33.88 16.37 -0.07
CA LEU A 72 35.11 16.30 0.71
C LEU A 72 35.97 17.56 0.49
N GLU A 73 36.83 17.88 1.46
CA GLU A 73 37.65 19.10 1.46
C GLU A 73 38.63 19.21 0.29
N ASP A 74 39.01 18.09 -0.32
CA ASP A 74 39.93 18.02 -1.47
C ASP A 74 39.22 18.16 -2.83
N GLY A 75 37.92 18.46 -2.83
CA GLY A 75 37.09 18.54 -4.03
C GLY A 75 36.63 17.18 -4.57
N ASN A 76 36.95 16.08 -3.87
CA ASN A 76 36.36 14.77 -4.17
C ASN A 76 34.99 14.62 -3.53
N VAL A 77 34.30 13.54 -3.87
CA VAL A 77 33.04 13.14 -3.25
C VAL A 77 33.17 11.76 -2.60
N TRP A 78 32.57 11.61 -1.42
CA TRP A 78 32.35 10.30 -0.84
C TRP A 78 31.01 9.75 -1.37
N ALA A 79 31.12 8.87 -2.35
CA ALA A 79 29.99 8.16 -2.94
C ALA A 79 29.49 7.00 -2.07
N ASN A 80 28.19 6.68 -2.18
CA ASN A 80 27.49 5.62 -1.42
C ASN A 80 27.22 5.94 0.07
N ILE A 81 27.11 7.21 0.43
CA ILE A 81 26.41 7.60 1.66
C ILE A 81 24.99 7.97 1.27
N ASP A 82 24.01 7.32 1.88
CA ASP A 82 22.59 7.62 1.70
C ASP A 82 21.96 7.64 3.09
N PHE A 83 21.10 8.61 3.36
CA PHE A 83 20.42 8.79 4.66
C PHE A 83 18.97 8.28 4.65
N ALA A 84 18.48 7.83 3.49
CA ALA A 84 17.10 7.43 3.25
C ALA A 84 16.98 6.03 2.61
N HIS A 85 18.07 5.41 2.15
CA HIS A 85 18.07 4.12 1.44
C HIS A 85 19.21 3.21 1.91
N GLU A 86 19.19 1.99 1.38
CA GLU A 86 20.14 0.89 1.53
C GLU A 86 20.33 0.37 2.97
N ALA A 87 19.54 0.86 3.94
CA ALA A 87 19.77 0.66 5.37
C ALA A 87 18.48 0.83 6.22
N PRO A 88 18.48 0.49 7.53
CA PRO A 88 17.29 0.39 8.39
C PRO A 88 16.33 1.58 8.38
N GLY A 89 16.83 2.81 8.24
CA GLY A 89 16.02 4.03 8.13
C GLY A 89 15.12 4.12 6.89
N PHE A 90 15.28 3.23 5.87
CA PHE A 90 14.54 3.33 4.61
C PHE A 90 13.02 3.46 4.77
N LEU A 91 12.40 2.57 5.56
CA LEU A 91 10.95 2.54 5.72
C LEU A 91 10.42 3.70 6.60
N PRO A 92 10.97 3.98 7.78
CA PRO A 92 10.57 5.15 8.58
C PRO A 92 10.76 6.48 7.86
N TRP A 93 11.87 6.65 7.14
CA TRP A 93 12.18 7.87 6.41
C TRP A 93 11.11 8.15 5.34
N HIS A 94 10.81 7.15 4.49
CA HIS A 94 9.80 7.32 3.44
C HIS A 94 8.38 7.42 4.01
N ARG A 95 8.09 6.79 5.15
CA ARG A 95 6.83 6.96 5.87
C ARG A 95 6.61 8.40 6.30
N PHE A 96 7.59 9.00 6.98
CA PHE A 96 7.49 10.40 7.39
C PHE A 96 7.50 11.35 6.19
N PHE A 97 8.32 11.07 5.19
CA PHE A 97 8.36 11.81 3.93
C PHE A 97 6.96 11.94 3.29
N LEU A 98 6.21 10.83 3.19
CA LEU A 98 4.84 10.83 2.66
C LEU A 98 3.87 11.60 3.57
N LEU A 99 4.00 11.49 4.89
CA LEU A 99 3.16 12.22 5.84
C LEU A 99 3.36 13.73 5.74
N LEU A 100 4.62 14.17 5.64
CA LEU A 100 4.94 15.58 5.45
C LEU A 100 4.43 16.07 4.09
N TRP A 101 4.57 15.27 3.03
CA TRP A 101 4.05 15.61 1.70
C TRP A 101 2.54 15.77 1.69
N GLU A 102 1.84 14.81 2.26
CA GLU A 102 0.38 14.85 2.41
C GLU A 102 -0.04 16.10 3.19
N ARG A 103 0.64 16.42 4.30
CA ARG A 103 0.36 17.60 5.13
C ARG A 103 0.60 18.93 4.41
N GLU A 104 1.69 19.08 3.65
CA GLU A 104 1.95 20.33 2.92
C GLU A 104 0.93 20.52 1.78
N ILE A 105 0.44 19.44 1.17
CA ILE A 105 -0.66 19.52 0.20
C ILE A 105 -1.98 19.88 0.90
N GLN A 106 -2.29 19.30 2.06
CA GLN A 106 -3.47 19.68 2.86
C GLN A 106 -3.45 21.16 3.20
N LYS A 107 -2.30 21.71 3.62
CA LYS A 107 -2.14 23.14 3.92
C LYS A 107 -2.40 24.02 2.70
N VAL A 108 -1.77 23.73 1.56
CA VAL A 108 -1.86 24.58 0.37
C VAL A 108 -3.26 24.53 -0.27
N THR A 109 -3.98 23.43 -0.10
CA THR A 109 -5.32 23.23 -0.66
C THR A 109 -6.44 23.63 0.30
N GLY A 110 -6.16 23.66 1.61
CA GLY A 110 -7.18 23.79 2.65
C GLY A 110 -8.05 22.53 2.83
N ASP A 111 -7.69 21.41 2.21
CA ASP A 111 -8.41 20.14 2.31
C ASP A 111 -7.72 19.21 3.30
N GLU A 112 -8.09 19.29 4.59
CA GLU A 112 -7.56 18.44 5.67
C GLU A 112 -7.84 16.93 5.46
N ASN A 113 -8.76 16.57 4.54
CA ASN A 113 -9.08 15.18 4.24
C ASN A 113 -8.30 14.64 3.02
N PHE A 114 -7.41 15.44 2.44
CA PHE A 114 -6.55 14.96 1.36
C PHE A 114 -5.65 13.82 1.83
N THR A 115 -5.58 12.76 1.03
CA THR A 115 -4.70 11.62 1.25
C THR A 115 -4.01 11.21 -0.04
N ILE A 116 -2.75 10.81 0.06
CA ILE A 116 -2.00 10.21 -1.05
C ILE A 116 -2.56 8.80 -1.31
N PRO A 117 -3.05 8.49 -2.53
CA PRO A 117 -3.43 7.14 -2.89
C PRO A 117 -2.19 6.28 -3.14
N PHE A 118 -2.40 4.97 -3.25
CA PHE A 118 -1.33 4.04 -3.60
C PHE A 118 -1.66 3.28 -4.88
N TRP A 119 -0.61 2.84 -5.59
CA TRP A 119 -0.73 1.91 -6.71
C TRP A 119 -0.27 0.53 -6.27
N ASP A 120 -1.21 -0.40 -6.16
CA ASP A 120 -0.92 -1.80 -5.97
C ASP A 120 -0.36 -2.39 -7.26
N TRP A 121 0.97 -2.40 -7.39
CA TRP A 121 1.66 -2.89 -8.58
C TRP A 121 1.77 -4.43 -8.61
N ARG A 122 1.23 -5.15 -7.64
CA ARG A 122 1.31 -6.62 -7.61
C ARG A 122 0.66 -7.20 -8.86
N GLU A 123 1.34 -8.16 -9.47
CA GLU A 123 0.88 -8.83 -10.70
C GLU A 123 0.79 -7.93 -11.96
N ALA A 124 1.13 -6.63 -11.85
CA ALA A 124 1.07 -5.71 -12.97
C ALA A 124 2.02 -6.16 -14.08
N GLN A 125 1.48 -6.36 -15.28
CA GLN A 125 2.28 -6.73 -16.46
C GLN A 125 2.82 -5.50 -17.20
N ARG A 126 2.21 -4.33 -16.95
CA ARG A 126 2.56 -3.05 -17.55
C ARG A 126 2.28 -1.91 -16.57
N CYS A 127 2.76 -0.70 -16.86
CA CYS A 127 2.31 0.48 -16.12
C CYS A 127 0.83 0.79 -16.45
N GLU A 128 -0.08 0.40 -15.57
CA GLU A 128 -1.52 0.59 -15.74
C GLU A 128 -1.96 2.04 -15.49
N ILE A 129 -1.20 2.78 -14.67
CA ILE A 129 -1.41 4.20 -14.36
C ILE A 129 -0.66 5.16 -15.31
N CYS A 130 0.07 4.63 -16.31
CA CYS A 130 0.73 5.43 -17.34
C CYS A 130 -0.22 5.68 -18.52
N THR A 131 -1.32 6.38 -18.24
CA THR A 131 -2.30 6.84 -19.24
C THR A 131 -2.67 8.29 -18.95
N ASP A 132 -3.25 8.98 -19.94
CA ASP A 132 -3.61 10.40 -19.79
C ASP A 132 -4.76 10.64 -18.80
N GLU A 133 -5.47 9.59 -18.38
CA GLU A 133 -6.42 9.64 -17.24
C GLU A 133 -5.70 9.76 -15.89
N PHE A 134 -4.47 9.24 -15.79
CA PHE A 134 -3.69 9.19 -14.56
C PHE A 134 -2.41 10.02 -14.71
N PHE A 135 -1.24 9.39 -14.84
CA PHE A 135 0.05 10.07 -14.78
C PHE A 135 0.70 10.33 -16.16
N GLY A 136 -0.07 10.22 -17.23
CA GLY A 136 0.35 10.44 -18.60
C GLY A 136 0.76 9.17 -19.33
N GLY A 137 0.24 9.04 -20.55
CA GLY A 137 0.66 8.03 -21.52
C GLY A 137 1.98 8.38 -22.20
N THR A 138 2.42 7.52 -23.12
CA THR A 138 3.63 7.75 -23.93
C THR A 138 3.37 8.76 -25.04
N HIS A 139 4.34 9.63 -25.32
CA HIS A 139 4.28 10.57 -26.43
C HIS A 139 4.18 9.84 -27.79
N PRO A 140 3.35 10.30 -28.75
CA PRO A 140 3.15 9.61 -30.03
C PRO A 140 4.42 9.41 -30.87
N THR A 141 5.41 10.31 -30.73
CA THR A 141 6.67 10.29 -31.50
C THR A 141 7.93 10.16 -30.66
N SER A 142 7.82 10.04 -29.34
CA SER A 142 8.96 9.92 -28.44
C SER A 142 8.72 8.80 -27.45
N ASN A 143 9.73 7.93 -27.28
CA ASN A 143 9.62 6.79 -26.38
C ASN A 143 9.92 7.14 -24.92
N VAL A 144 10.34 8.38 -24.64
CA VAL A 144 10.80 8.84 -23.31
C VAL A 144 9.98 10.01 -22.77
N LEU A 145 9.21 10.70 -23.61
CA LEU A 145 8.38 11.83 -23.19
C LEU A 145 6.95 11.36 -22.91
N LEU A 146 6.25 12.10 -22.04
CA LEU A 146 4.83 11.92 -21.80
C LEU A 146 3.99 12.46 -22.97
N SER A 147 2.81 11.89 -23.14
CA SER A 147 1.76 12.38 -24.04
C SER A 147 1.46 13.85 -23.76
N PRO A 148 1.35 14.71 -24.79
CA PRO A 148 1.01 16.13 -24.61
C PRO A 148 -0.40 16.36 -24.03
N ALA A 149 -1.24 15.33 -23.99
CA ALA A 149 -2.55 15.40 -23.34
C ALA A 149 -2.47 15.18 -21.82
N SER A 150 -1.32 14.68 -21.31
CA SER A 150 -1.08 14.55 -19.89
C SER A 150 -0.83 15.90 -19.23
N PHE A 151 -1.42 16.11 -18.07
CA PHE A 151 -1.12 17.26 -17.23
C PHE A 151 0.39 17.38 -16.91
N PHE A 152 1.06 16.24 -16.74
CA PHE A 152 2.45 16.15 -16.32
C PHE A 152 3.45 16.38 -17.46
N SER A 153 3.03 16.48 -18.72
CA SER A 153 3.96 16.65 -19.85
C SER A 153 4.61 18.04 -19.90
N SER A 154 3.98 19.04 -19.28
CA SER A 154 4.51 20.41 -19.18
C SER A 154 5.45 20.59 -18.00
N TRP A 155 5.51 19.62 -17.07
CA TRP A 155 6.31 19.73 -15.87
C TRP A 155 7.79 19.80 -16.20
N GLN A 156 8.45 20.75 -15.56
CA GLN A 156 9.89 20.82 -15.52
C GLN A 156 10.38 20.16 -14.23
N ILE A 157 11.41 19.35 -14.33
CA ILE A 157 12.03 18.68 -13.20
C ILE A 157 13.16 19.52 -12.63
N VAL A 158 13.55 19.25 -11.38
CA VAL A 158 14.71 19.86 -10.70
C VAL A 158 15.70 18.77 -10.28
N CYS A 159 16.88 19.11 -9.78
CA CYS A 159 17.80 18.19 -9.09
C CYS A 159 18.26 16.96 -9.92
N SER A 160 18.33 17.06 -11.24
CA SER A 160 18.64 15.98 -12.20
C SER A 160 20.11 15.88 -12.60
N GLN A 161 20.94 16.87 -12.26
CA GLN A 161 22.33 16.97 -12.69
C GLN A 161 23.32 16.56 -11.59
N ALA A 162 23.13 15.38 -11.00
CA ALA A 162 23.94 14.86 -9.90
C ALA A 162 25.46 14.95 -10.13
N GLU A 163 25.92 14.52 -11.31
CA GLU A 163 27.33 14.55 -11.69
C GLU A 163 27.89 15.98 -11.70
N GLU A 164 27.10 16.94 -12.18
CA GLU A 164 27.50 18.36 -12.24
C GLU A 164 27.53 18.98 -10.85
N TYR A 165 26.54 18.69 -10.00
CA TYR A 165 26.52 19.14 -8.60
C TYR A 165 27.76 18.65 -7.84
N ASN A 166 28.10 17.37 -8.00
CA ASN A 166 29.29 16.77 -7.41
C ASN A 166 30.57 17.42 -7.94
N ARG A 167 30.67 17.63 -9.26
CA ARG A 167 31.84 18.24 -9.90
C ARG A 167 32.08 19.68 -9.44
N LEU A 168 31.02 20.43 -9.22
CA LEU A 168 31.08 21.84 -8.80
C LEU A 168 31.05 22.03 -7.29
N GLY A 169 30.74 20.99 -6.51
CA GLY A 169 30.55 21.09 -5.06
C GLY A 169 29.38 22.02 -4.68
N ILE A 170 28.30 22.01 -5.45
CA ILE A 170 27.11 22.85 -5.23
C ILE A 170 25.87 21.97 -5.02
N PHE A 171 24.82 22.53 -4.41
CA PHE A 171 23.54 21.84 -4.30
C PHE A 171 22.60 22.17 -5.45
N CYS A 172 21.66 21.27 -5.72
CA CYS A 172 20.47 21.59 -6.52
C CYS A 172 19.81 22.87 -6.00
N ASN A 173 19.59 23.83 -6.89
CA ASN A 173 19.06 25.15 -6.54
C ASN A 173 17.56 25.32 -6.88
N GLY A 174 16.88 24.25 -7.29
CA GLY A 174 15.46 24.27 -7.66
C GLY A 174 15.16 24.88 -9.03
N THR A 175 16.17 25.18 -9.85
CA THR A 175 15.95 25.63 -11.23
C THR A 175 15.49 24.47 -12.11
N ASN A 176 14.65 24.77 -13.10
CA ASN A 176 14.17 23.81 -14.08
C ASN A 176 15.29 23.23 -14.94
N GLU A 177 15.33 21.90 -15.06
CA GLU A 177 16.39 21.16 -15.75
C GLU A 177 15.88 20.26 -16.88
N GLY A 178 14.63 20.46 -17.31
CA GLY A 178 14.04 19.78 -18.46
C GLY A 178 12.77 19.01 -18.11
N PRO A 179 12.22 18.26 -19.08
CA PRO A 179 10.95 17.57 -18.90
C PRO A 179 11.10 16.30 -18.03
N LEU A 180 9.97 15.85 -17.51
CA LEU A 180 9.85 14.51 -16.93
C LEU A 180 10.07 13.44 -18.01
N LEU A 181 10.91 12.44 -17.70
CA LEU A 181 11.24 11.35 -18.63
C LEU A 181 10.70 10.01 -18.11
N ARG A 182 10.02 9.24 -18.95
CA ARG A 182 9.45 7.94 -18.60
C ARG A 182 9.35 7.00 -19.81
N SER A 183 9.85 5.77 -19.67
CA SER A 183 9.83 4.75 -20.73
C SER A 183 9.49 3.35 -20.20
N PRO A 184 8.31 3.15 -19.57
CA PRO A 184 8.02 1.93 -18.82
C PRO A 184 8.17 0.66 -19.67
N GLY A 185 8.84 -0.35 -19.12
CA GLY A 185 9.07 -1.63 -19.80
C GLY A 185 10.23 -1.63 -20.81
N ARG A 186 10.96 -0.52 -20.97
CA ARG A 186 12.20 -0.43 -21.78
C ARG A 186 13.47 -0.42 -20.93
N HIS A 187 13.39 -0.95 -19.72
CA HIS A 187 14.48 -1.06 -18.76
C HIS A 187 15.38 -2.27 -19.04
N ASP A 188 16.45 -2.41 -18.27
CA ASP A 188 17.29 -3.61 -18.28
C ASP A 188 16.55 -4.81 -17.68
N ILE A 189 16.02 -5.67 -18.56
CA ILE A 189 15.26 -6.88 -18.20
C ILE A 189 16.15 -7.89 -17.45
N SER A 190 17.47 -7.86 -17.64
CA SER A 190 18.36 -8.77 -16.89
C SER A 190 18.42 -8.41 -15.40
N ARG A 191 18.31 -7.12 -15.08
CA ARG A 191 18.27 -6.60 -13.71
C ARG A 191 16.88 -6.71 -13.08
N THR A 192 15.84 -6.43 -13.87
CA THR A 192 14.45 -6.51 -13.43
C THR A 192 13.61 -7.25 -14.47
N PRO A 193 13.42 -8.58 -14.33
CA PRO A 193 12.71 -9.36 -15.34
C PRO A 193 11.23 -8.99 -15.49
N ARG A 194 10.57 -8.62 -14.38
CA ARG A 194 9.15 -8.27 -14.31
C ARG A 194 8.86 -7.46 -13.05
N LEU A 195 7.67 -6.87 -12.98
CA LEU A 195 7.14 -6.33 -11.74
C LEU A 195 6.81 -7.47 -10.75
N PRO A 196 6.75 -7.17 -9.44
CA PRO A 196 6.63 -8.21 -8.42
C PRO A 196 5.21 -8.78 -8.30
N THR A 197 5.15 -10.01 -7.80
CA THR A 197 3.93 -10.80 -7.60
C THR A 197 3.45 -10.72 -6.16
N SER A 198 2.19 -11.10 -5.95
CA SER A 198 1.58 -11.26 -4.64
C SER A 198 2.32 -12.31 -3.79
N ALA A 199 2.80 -13.38 -4.42
CA ALA A 199 3.57 -14.42 -3.74
C ALA A 199 4.93 -13.89 -3.25
N GLU A 200 5.59 -13.02 -4.03
CA GLU A 200 6.83 -12.37 -3.60
C GLU A 200 6.59 -11.40 -2.45
N VAL A 201 5.52 -10.60 -2.49
CA VAL A 201 5.12 -9.74 -1.36
C VAL A 201 4.87 -10.58 -0.10
N GLU A 202 4.13 -11.69 -0.21
CA GLU A 202 3.87 -12.57 0.93
C GLU A 202 5.16 -13.22 1.47
N ALA A 203 6.09 -13.60 0.59
CA ALA A 203 7.40 -14.10 1.01
C ALA A 203 8.19 -13.05 1.80
N VAL A 204 8.19 -11.78 1.36
CA VAL A 204 8.80 -10.67 2.12
C VAL A 204 8.12 -10.50 3.48
N LEU A 205 6.78 -10.48 3.52
CA LEU A 205 6.01 -10.32 4.77
C LEU A 205 6.19 -11.49 5.75
N SER A 206 6.64 -12.66 5.29
CA SER A 206 6.85 -13.83 6.15
C SER A 206 8.09 -13.72 7.06
N ILE A 207 9.05 -12.86 6.71
CA ILE A 207 10.29 -12.69 7.47
C ILE A 207 10.05 -11.81 8.69
N SER A 208 10.39 -12.31 9.88
CA SER A 208 10.22 -11.58 11.14
C SER A 208 11.38 -10.66 11.52
N ASN A 209 12.56 -10.84 10.91
CA ASN A 209 13.71 -9.98 11.16
C ASN A 209 13.53 -8.67 10.40
N TYR A 210 13.47 -7.55 11.10
CA TYR A 210 13.40 -6.23 10.45
C TYR A 210 14.62 -5.98 9.56
N ASP A 211 15.81 -6.13 10.14
CA ASP A 211 17.08 -6.06 9.44
C ASP A 211 18.09 -7.06 10.03
N THR A 212 19.22 -7.27 9.35
CA THR A 212 20.22 -8.28 9.75
C THR A 212 21.64 -7.85 9.39
N GLY A 213 22.62 -8.52 10.02
CA GLY A 213 24.03 -8.42 9.64
C GLY A 213 24.57 -6.99 9.76
N VAL A 214 25.21 -6.52 8.70
CA VAL A 214 25.76 -5.16 8.60
C VAL A 214 24.70 -4.10 8.29
N MET A 215 23.44 -4.51 8.11
CA MET A 215 22.30 -3.61 7.92
C MET A 215 22.47 -2.69 6.70
N ASP A 216 23.04 -3.23 5.63
CA ASP A 216 23.21 -2.56 4.33
C ASP A 216 22.49 -3.36 3.22
N ARG A 217 22.70 -2.99 1.96
CA ARG A 217 22.17 -3.71 0.78
C ARG A 217 22.60 -5.18 0.66
N SER A 218 23.58 -5.64 1.42
CA SER A 218 24.04 -7.04 1.44
C SER A 218 23.38 -7.90 2.52
N ALA A 219 22.48 -7.33 3.33
CA ALA A 219 21.77 -8.04 4.39
C ALA A 219 20.87 -9.16 3.83
N ASN A 220 21.09 -10.39 4.33
CA ASN A 220 20.28 -11.56 4.00
C ASN A 220 19.19 -11.78 5.05
N PHE A 221 18.03 -12.28 4.63
CA PHE A 221 16.88 -12.54 5.52
C PHE A 221 16.48 -11.30 6.34
N SER A 222 16.61 -10.12 5.73
CA SER A 222 16.23 -8.80 6.25
C SER A 222 14.94 -8.36 5.55
N PHE A 223 13.86 -8.17 6.31
CA PHE A 223 12.60 -7.66 5.77
C PHE A 223 12.79 -6.33 5.05
N ARG A 224 13.50 -5.38 5.66
CA ARG A 224 13.83 -4.09 5.07
C ARG A 224 14.54 -4.27 3.73
N ASN A 225 15.61 -5.07 3.68
CA ASN A 225 16.42 -5.23 2.47
C ASN A 225 15.69 -5.99 1.35
N MET A 226 14.82 -6.94 1.72
CA MET A 226 13.95 -7.65 0.78
C MET A 226 12.87 -6.74 0.20
N LEU A 227 12.20 -5.92 1.03
CA LEU A 227 11.17 -4.98 0.58
C LEU A 227 11.76 -3.85 -0.27
N GLU A 228 12.90 -3.30 0.16
CA GLU A 228 13.63 -2.28 -0.60
C GLU A 228 14.07 -2.80 -1.98
N GLY A 229 14.41 -4.08 -2.05
CA GLY A 229 14.58 -4.79 -3.32
C GLY A 229 16.01 -5.11 -3.71
N PHE A 230 16.89 -5.29 -2.72
CA PHE A 230 18.27 -5.78 -2.92
C PHE A 230 18.43 -7.27 -2.65
N ALA A 231 17.42 -7.91 -2.04
CA ALA A 231 17.37 -9.34 -1.82
C ALA A 231 16.23 -10.00 -2.61
N VAL A 232 16.46 -11.23 -3.05
CA VAL A 232 15.47 -12.01 -3.81
C VAL A 232 14.36 -12.47 -2.85
N PRO A 233 13.08 -12.11 -3.07
CA PRO A 233 12.00 -12.37 -2.11
C PRO A 233 11.83 -13.83 -1.72
N THR A 234 12.04 -14.76 -2.64
CA THR A 234 11.82 -16.20 -2.42
C THR A 234 12.94 -16.88 -1.64
N SER A 235 14.16 -16.36 -1.67
CA SER A 235 15.31 -16.93 -0.97
C SER A 235 15.77 -16.11 0.24
N GLY A 236 15.41 -14.83 0.28
CA GLY A 236 15.92 -13.85 1.25
C GLY A 236 17.40 -13.50 1.06
N ILE A 237 18.03 -13.91 -0.04
CA ILE A 237 19.46 -13.68 -0.26
C ILE A 237 19.67 -12.40 -1.08
N ALA A 238 20.55 -11.53 -0.60
CA ALA A 238 20.98 -10.32 -1.27
C ALA A 238 21.68 -10.66 -2.60
N TYR A 239 21.25 -10.00 -3.68
CA TYR A 239 21.78 -10.23 -5.00
C TYR A 239 21.92 -8.93 -5.79
N ARG A 240 23.13 -8.35 -5.75
CA ARG A 240 23.44 -7.00 -6.28
C ARG A 240 23.12 -6.80 -7.77
N SER A 241 23.05 -7.89 -8.54
CA SER A 241 22.73 -7.83 -9.97
C SER A 241 21.23 -7.81 -10.27
N GLN A 242 20.36 -7.96 -9.27
CA GLN A 242 18.91 -7.88 -9.44
C GLN A 242 18.30 -6.75 -8.61
N SER A 243 17.23 -6.19 -9.15
CA SER A 243 16.36 -5.23 -8.48
C SER A 243 14.95 -5.81 -8.43
N THR A 244 14.49 -6.11 -7.21
CA THR A 244 13.19 -6.72 -6.90
C THR A 244 12.30 -5.69 -6.18
N MET A 245 11.05 -6.05 -5.85
CA MET A 245 10.17 -5.27 -4.96
C MET A 245 10.14 -3.76 -5.28
N HIS A 246 10.46 -2.89 -4.32
CA HIS A 246 10.53 -1.43 -4.51
C HIS A 246 11.46 -1.05 -5.68
N ASN A 247 12.72 -1.49 -5.64
CA ASN A 247 13.72 -1.17 -6.67
C ASN A 247 13.27 -1.60 -8.09
N SER A 248 12.50 -2.68 -8.21
CA SER A 248 12.02 -3.15 -9.51
C SER A 248 11.12 -2.13 -10.21
N LEU A 249 10.26 -1.41 -9.48
CA LEU A 249 9.38 -0.41 -10.09
C LEU A 249 10.19 0.80 -10.55
N HIS A 250 11.13 1.28 -9.73
CA HIS A 250 12.04 2.36 -10.08
C HIS A 250 12.81 2.08 -11.38
N VAL A 251 13.35 0.86 -11.50
CA VAL A 251 14.06 0.41 -12.71
C VAL A 251 13.08 0.27 -13.89
N TYR A 252 11.92 -0.35 -13.67
CA TYR A 252 10.91 -0.63 -14.70
C TYR A 252 10.42 0.63 -15.44
N LEU A 253 10.26 1.75 -14.73
CA LEU A 253 9.77 3.00 -15.31
C LEU A 253 10.77 3.67 -16.27
N ASN A 254 12.06 3.28 -16.22
CA ASN A 254 13.13 3.66 -17.14
C ASN A 254 13.11 5.15 -17.56
N GLY A 255 13.52 6.00 -16.63
CA GLY A 255 13.48 7.45 -16.80
C GLY A 255 13.81 8.16 -15.49
N SER A 256 13.10 9.24 -15.18
CA SER A 256 13.30 10.02 -13.95
C SER A 256 13.18 9.17 -12.69
N MET A 257 12.27 8.19 -12.65
CA MET A 257 12.11 7.22 -11.56
C MET A 257 13.31 6.29 -11.34
N SER A 258 14.20 6.14 -12.32
CA SER A 258 15.34 5.22 -12.23
C SER A 258 16.60 5.86 -11.62
N SER A 259 16.58 7.16 -11.37
CA SER A 259 17.61 7.88 -10.61
C SER A 259 17.21 7.89 -9.15
N VAL A 260 18.05 7.38 -8.23
CA VAL A 260 17.76 7.35 -6.78
C VAL A 260 17.44 8.77 -6.30
N GLN A 261 18.43 9.66 -6.33
CA GLN A 261 18.31 11.09 -5.98
C GLN A 261 17.20 11.82 -6.75
N GLY A 262 16.86 11.31 -7.94
CA GLY A 262 15.99 11.99 -8.88
C GLY A 262 14.55 11.50 -8.93
N SER A 263 14.22 10.42 -8.24
CA SER A 263 13.02 9.64 -8.50
C SER A 263 11.72 10.37 -8.16
N ALA A 264 11.71 11.15 -7.07
CA ALA A 264 10.55 11.90 -6.60
C ALA A 264 10.01 12.97 -7.58
N LYS A 265 10.76 13.30 -8.64
CA LYS A 265 10.30 14.21 -9.72
C LYS A 265 9.12 13.65 -10.50
N ASP A 266 9.03 12.33 -10.55
CA ASP A 266 7.92 11.64 -11.18
C ASP A 266 6.79 11.46 -10.15
N PRO A 267 5.56 11.93 -10.42
CA PRO A 267 4.44 11.79 -9.50
C PRO A 267 3.99 10.35 -9.25
N ILE A 268 4.46 9.36 -10.04
CA ILE A 268 4.26 7.95 -9.71
C ILE A 268 5.00 7.57 -8.41
N PHE A 269 6.06 8.30 -8.04
CA PHE A 269 6.83 8.09 -6.81
C PHE A 269 5.92 8.03 -5.57
N VAL A 270 5.01 8.99 -5.42
CA VAL A 270 4.16 9.06 -4.21
C VAL A 270 3.22 7.86 -4.09
N LEU A 271 2.68 7.36 -5.21
CA LEU A 271 1.83 6.17 -5.22
C LEU A 271 2.64 4.90 -4.95
N HIS A 272 3.85 4.83 -5.52
CA HIS A 272 4.76 3.72 -5.31
C HIS A 272 5.14 3.59 -3.83
N HIS A 273 5.63 4.67 -3.23
CA HIS A 273 6.07 4.66 -1.83
C HIS A 273 4.90 4.52 -0.87
N ALA A 274 3.70 5.01 -1.20
CA ALA A 274 2.51 4.72 -0.40
C ALA A 274 2.18 3.22 -0.39
N PHE A 275 2.39 2.50 -1.51
CA PHE A 275 2.21 1.05 -1.51
C PHE A 275 3.32 0.32 -0.75
N VAL A 276 4.58 0.76 -0.85
CA VAL A 276 5.69 0.22 -0.05
C VAL A 276 5.43 0.41 1.45
N ASP A 277 4.96 1.59 1.85
CA ASP A 277 4.56 1.88 3.23
C ASP A 277 3.39 1.00 3.70
N SER A 278 2.46 0.66 2.80
CA SER A 278 1.38 -0.28 3.11
C SER A 278 1.87 -1.72 3.35
N ILE A 279 2.98 -2.13 2.72
CA ILE A 279 3.62 -3.43 2.99
C ILE A 279 4.36 -3.37 4.33
N PHE A 280 5.03 -2.25 4.64
CA PHE A 280 5.62 -2.03 5.96
C PHE A 280 4.57 -2.06 7.07
N GLU A 281 3.40 -1.46 6.85
CA GLU A 281 2.29 -1.51 7.79
C GLU A 281 1.78 -2.94 8.03
N GLN A 282 1.63 -3.74 6.97
CA GLN A 282 1.26 -5.15 7.10
C GLN A 282 2.28 -5.91 7.95
N TRP A 283 3.57 -5.65 7.75
CA TRP A 283 4.63 -6.29 8.52
C TRP A 283 4.57 -5.91 10.01
N LEU A 284 4.39 -4.63 10.33
CA LEU A 284 4.24 -4.15 11.71
C LEU A 284 3.05 -4.80 12.42
N ARG A 285 1.89 -4.89 11.75
CA ARG A 285 0.69 -5.53 12.31
C ARG A 285 0.85 -7.03 12.50
N ARG A 286 1.52 -7.70 11.54
CA ARG A 286 1.71 -9.14 11.53
C ARG A 286 2.67 -9.61 12.62
N HIS A 287 3.80 -8.91 12.78
CA HIS A 287 4.88 -9.36 13.66
C HIS A 287 4.88 -8.66 15.02
N GLN A 288 4.19 -7.52 15.16
CA GLN A 288 4.11 -6.73 16.39
C GLN A 288 5.48 -6.60 17.09
N PRO A 289 6.54 -6.18 16.37
CA PRO A 289 7.88 -6.15 16.93
C PRO A 289 7.98 -5.13 18.07
N SER A 290 8.82 -5.41 19.06
CA SER A 290 9.29 -4.37 19.97
C SER A 290 10.18 -3.37 19.21
N LEU A 291 10.19 -2.12 19.65
CA LEU A 291 11.07 -1.08 19.09
C LEU A 291 12.56 -1.48 19.14
N ASP A 292 12.96 -2.35 20.07
CA ASP A 292 14.34 -2.84 20.20
C ASP A 292 14.88 -3.60 18.99
N VAL A 293 13.99 -4.07 18.11
CA VAL A 293 14.37 -4.70 16.84
C VAL A 293 14.95 -3.67 15.85
N PHE A 294 14.60 -2.39 15.98
CA PHE A 294 15.20 -1.32 15.18
C PHE A 294 16.60 -0.97 15.74
N PRO A 295 17.66 -0.92 14.94
CA PRO A 295 19.03 -0.81 15.48
C PRO A 295 19.29 0.53 16.18
N GLU A 296 19.74 0.47 17.45
CA GLU A 296 20.13 1.65 18.23
C GLU A 296 21.49 2.22 17.77
N ALA A 297 22.40 1.37 17.32
CA ALA A 297 23.76 1.74 16.92
C ALA A 297 24.30 0.82 15.81
N ASN A 298 25.42 1.25 15.21
CA ASN A 298 26.17 0.53 14.16
C ASN A 298 25.43 0.31 12.84
N ALA A 299 24.23 0.87 12.64
CA ALA A 299 23.66 0.98 11.32
C ALA A 299 24.49 1.98 10.48
N PRO A 300 24.40 1.93 9.14
CA PRO A 300 24.92 2.99 8.28
C PRO A 300 24.49 4.38 8.77
N VAL A 301 25.35 5.37 8.56
CA VAL A 301 25.14 6.74 9.05
C VAL A 301 23.76 7.26 8.62
N GLY A 302 22.97 7.81 9.55
CA GLY A 302 21.59 8.22 9.27
C GLY A 302 20.52 7.21 9.70
N HIS A 303 20.87 5.93 9.88
CA HIS A 303 19.88 4.85 10.01
C HIS A 303 19.75 4.27 11.43
N ASN A 304 20.45 4.80 12.42
CA ASN A 304 20.23 4.42 13.82
C ASN A 304 18.84 4.92 14.29
N ARG A 305 18.25 4.22 15.25
CA ARG A 305 16.92 4.49 15.83
C ARG A 305 16.73 5.95 16.22
N GLU A 306 17.68 6.49 16.98
CA GLU A 306 17.64 7.85 17.52
C GLU A 306 18.24 8.91 16.56
N TYR A 307 18.59 8.51 15.33
CA TYR A 307 19.10 9.45 14.35
C TYR A 307 17.97 10.31 13.79
N HIS A 308 18.14 11.63 13.81
CA HIS A 308 17.18 12.55 13.19
C HIS A 308 17.21 12.41 11.66
N MET A 309 16.08 12.06 11.06
CA MET A 309 15.97 11.80 9.64
C MET A 309 16.34 13.04 8.82
N VAL A 310 17.36 12.92 7.98
CA VAL A 310 17.90 14.03 7.19
C VAL A 310 17.05 14.24 5.93
N PRO A 311 16.72 15.48 5.51
CA PRO A 311 17.01 16.76 6.15
C PRO A 311 15.77 17.41 6.78
N PHE A 312 14.87 16.62 7.38
CA PHE A 312 13.58 17.15 7.80
C PHE A 312 13.69 18.17 8.93
N ILE A 313 12.82 19.19 8.86
CA ILE A 313 12.57 20.15 9.93
C ILE A 313 11.05 20.24 10.12
N PRO A 314 10.51 20.12 11.35
CA PRO A 314 11.23 19.87 12.61
C PRO A 314 11.88 18.48 12.66
N LEU A 315 12.82 18.33 13.59
CA LEU A 315 13.62 17.12 13.73
C LEU A 315 12.76 15.98 14.30
N TYR A 316 12.81 14.83 13.62
CA TYR A 316 12.25 13.58 14.11
C TYR A 316 13.20 12.42 13.83
N THR A 317 13.15 11.41 14.68
CA THR A 317 14.00 10.23 14.64
C THR A 317 13.37 9.08 13.85
N ASN A 318 14.18 8.13 13.39
CA ASN A 318 13.68 6.92 12.73
C ASN A 318 12.73 6.12 13.63
N GLY A 319 13.03 6.02 14.93
CA GLY A 319 12.26 5.23 15.91
C GLY A 319 10.82 5.71 16.08
N GLU A 320 10.58 7.02 15.99
CA GLU A 320 9.24 7.62 16.10
C GLU A 320 8.29 7.18 14.99
N PHE A 321 8.82 6.79 13.83
CA PHE A 321 8.03 6.33 12.68
C PHE A 321 8.07 4.80 12.51
N PHE A 322 8.67 4.09 13.45
CA PHE A 322 8.61 2.63 13.57
C PHE A 322 7.40 2.17 14.41
N VAL A 323 6.23 2.72 14.10
CA VAL A 323 4.95 2.49 14.81
C VAL A 323 3.85 2.20 13.79
N GLN A 324 2.69 1.66 14.19
CA GLN A 324 1.61 1.39 13.23
C GLN A 324 1.04 2.69 12.65
N SER A 325 0.62 2.66 11.39
CA SER A 325 0.03 3.83 10.68
C SER A 325 -1.13 4.48 11.44
N ARG A 326 -1.91 3.69 12.19
CA ARG A 326 -3.03 4.15 13.01
C ARG A 326 -2.59 5.11 14.12
N ASP A 327 -1.41 4.88 14.70
CA ASP A 327 -0.83 5.75 15.73
C ASP A 327 -0.38 7.10 15.13
N LEU A 328 -0.20 7.14 13.81
CA LEU A 328 0.14 8.32 13.02
C LEU A 328 -1.10 8.96 12.36
N GLY A 329 -2.31 8.45 12.63
CA GLY A 329 -3.57 9.04 12.17
C GLY A 329 -4.01 8.66 10.76
N TYR A 330 -3.40 7.67 10.12
CA TYR A 330 -3.81 7.17 8.80
C TYR A 330 -3.89 5.64 8.73
N ASP A 331 -4.54 5.11 7.69
CA ASP A 331 -4.62 3.68 7.41
C ASP A 331 -4.78 3.47 5.88
N TYR A 332 -4.80 2.22 5.43
CA TYR A 332 -4.98 1.80 4.03
C TYR A 332 -6.34 1.13 3.84
N ASP A 333 -7.06 1.45 2.77
CA ASP A 333 -8.44 1.00 2.54
C ASP A 333 -8.64 -0.53 2.66
N TYR A 334 -7.65 -1.33 2.27
CA TYR A 334 -7.69 -2.79 2.36
C TYR A 334 -7.16 -3.36 3.69
N LEU A 335 -6.57 -2.52 4.54
CA LEU A 335 -6.09 -2.86 5.88
C LEU A 335 -6.98 -2.31 6.99
N VAL A 336 -7.91 -1.40 6.68
CA VAL A 336 -8.98 -1.04 7.60
C VAL A 336 -9.70 -2.34 7.95
N GLU A 337 -9.51 -2.80 9.18
CA GLU A 337 -10.29 -3.90 9.73
C GLU A 337 -11.75 -3.48 9.54
N SER A 338 -12.53 -4.31 8.85
CA SER A 338 -13.98 -4.15 8.73
C SER A 338 -14.59 -4.38 10.12
N GLY A 339 -14.35 -3.41 10.98
CA GLY A 339 -14.81 -3.31 12.36
C GLY A 339 -16.23 -2.83 12.37
N SER A 340 -17.13 -3.54 11.69
CA SER A 340 -18.46 -3.74 12.23
C SER A 340 -18.95 -5.13 11.85
N PHE A 341 -19.42 -5.88 12.85
CA PHE A 341 -20.24 -7.07 12.64
C PHE A 341 -21.44 -6.77 11.71
N GLN A 342 -21.81 -5.49 11.61
CA GLN A 342 -22.79 -4.92 10.70
C GLN A 342 -22.39 -5.08 9.23
N ASP A 343 -21.13 -4.86 8.82
CA ASP A 343 -20.71 -4.98 7.41
C ASP A 343 -20.63 -6.43 6.96
N PHE A 344 -20.29 -7.36 7.86
CA PHE A 344 -20.41 -8.79 7.59
C PHE A 344 -21.87 -9.22 7.45
N LEU A 345 -22.76 -8.71 8.31
CA LEU A 345 -24.18 -9.10 8.31
C LEU A 345 -25.02 -8.36 7.28
N LEU A 346 -24.64 -7.17 6.81
CA LEU A 346 -25.43 -6.36 5.89
C LEU A 346 -25.83 -7.12 4.63
N PRO A 347 -24.92 -7.82 3.92
CA PRO A 347 -25.28 -8.62 2.76
C PRO A 347 -26.28 -9.73 3.10
N TYR A 348 -26.11 -10.40 4.25
CA TYR A 348 -27.02 -11.45 4.71
C TYR A 348 -28.37 -10.91 5.17
N LEU A 349 -28.42 -9.72 5.79
CA LEU A 349 -29.65 -9.05 6.22
C LEU A 349 -30.43 -8.51 5.02
N GLU A 350 -29.77 -7.97 4.01
CA GLU A 350 -30.42 -7.57 2.75
C GLU A 350 -30.97 -8.80 2.02
N GLN A 351 -30.18 -9.87 1.93
CA GLN A 351 -30.63 -11.12 1.33
C GLN A 351 -31.81 -11.72 2.12
N ALA A 352 -31.74 -11.72 3.47
CA ALA A 352 -32.83 -12.15 4.35
C ALA A 352 -34.09 -11.30 4.14
N ARG A 353 -33.96 -9.98 3.97
CA ARG A 353 -35.08 -9.07 3.70
C ARG A 353 -35.74 -9.35 2.35
N GLN A 354 -34.97 -9.69 1.32
CA GLN A 354 -35.49 -10.06 0.00
C GLN A 354 -36.25 -11.39 0.01
N ILE A 355 -35.78 -12.39 0.77
CA ILE A 355 -36.42 -13.71 0.85
C ILE A 355 -37.53 -13.79 1.92
N TRP A 356 -37.59 -12.85 2.87
CA TRP A 356 -38.56 -12.85 3.97
C TRP A 356 -40.01 -12.92 3.49
N GLN A 357 -40.36 -12.17 2.44
CA GLN A 357 -41.70 -12.19 1.87
C GLN A 357 -42.08 -13.56 1.30
N TRP A 358 -41.13 -14.25 0.67
CA TRP A 358 -41.33 -15.58 0.12
C TRP A 358 -41.46 -16.65 1.22
N LEU A 359 -40.66 -16.55 2.28
CA LEU A 359 -40.74 -17.45 3.43
C LEU A 359 -42.07 -17.31 4.18
N VAL A 360 -42.53 -16.08 4.41
CA VAL A 360 -43.83 -15.81 5.02
C VAL A 360 -44.96 -16.31 4.11
N GLY A 361 -44.88 -16.06 2.80
CA GLY A 361 -45.83 -16.58 1.83
C GLY A 361 -45.92 -18.11 1.84
N ALA A 362 -44.78 -18.79 1.85
CA ALA A 362 -44.71 -20.25 1.91
C ALA A 362 -45.29 -20.81 3.22
N ALA A 363 -45.04 -20.17 4.36
CA ALA A 363 -45.60 -20.58 5.65
C ALA A 363 -47.12 -20.44 5.71
N VAL A 364 -47.67 -19.34 5.17
CA VAL A 364 -49.12 -19.13 5.08
C VAL A 364 -49.77 -20.17 4.18
N VAL A 365 -49.20 -20.43 3.00
CA VAL A 365 -49.71 -21.44 2.06
C VAL A 365 -49.63 -22.84 2.67
N GLY A 366 -48.50 -23.18 3.31
CA GLY A 366 -48.33 -24.46 4.01
C GLY A 366 -49.35 -24.65 5.14
N GLY A 367 -49.60 -23.60 5.92
CA GLY A 367 -50.62 -23.58 6.98
C GLY A 367 -52.05 -23.77 6.44
N LEU A 368 -52.38 -23.11 5.33
CA LEU A 368 -53.68 -23.28 4.66
C LEU A 368 -53.85 -24.71 4.13
N ILE A 369 -52.82 -25.27 3.50
CA ILE A 369 -52.85 -26.65 2.98
C ILE A 369 -53.04 -27.64 4.13
N THR A 370 -52.31 -27.49 5.23
CA THR A 370 -52.45 -28.37 6.40
C THR A 370 -53.82 -28.25 7.04
N ALA A 371 -54.40 -27.04 7.15
CA ALA A 371 -55.75 -26.84 7.65
C ALA A 371 -56.81 -27.51 6.74
N VAL A 372 -56.66 -27.40 5.42
CA VAL A 372 -57.55 -28.07 4.45
C VAL A 372 -57.44 -29.59 4.57
N ILE A 373 -56.22 -30.14 4.61
CA ILE A 373 -55.99 -31.58 4.77
C ILE A 373 -56.59 -32.07 6.09
N ALA A 374 -56.35 -31.36 7.21
CA ALA A 374 -56.91 -31.72 8.51
C ALA A 374 -58.45 -31.69 8.51
N THR A 375 -59.05 -30.73 7.80
CA THR A 375 -60.51 -30.62 7.64
C THR A 375 -61.05 -31.79 6.81
N ILE A 376 -60.39 -32.15 5.70
CA ILE A 376 -60.76 -33.29 4.86
C ILE A 376 -60.65 -34.60 5.65
N ILE A 377 -59.55 -34.82 6.38
CA ILE A 377 -59.36 -35.99 7.23
C ILE A 377 -60.44 -36.06 8.31
N SER A 378 -60.78 -34.93 8.94
CA SER A 378 -61.83 -34.87 9.96
C SER A 378 -63.21 -35.20 9.40
N LEU A 379 -63.53 -34.73 8.18
CA LEU A 379 -64.77 -35.06 7.47
C LEU A 379 -64.82 -36.55 7.08
N LEU A 380 -63.71 -37.11 6.59
CA LEU A 380 -63.60 -38.53 6.24
C LEU A 380 -63.71 -39.42 7.49
N CYS A 381 -63.10 -39.05 8.61
CA CYS A 381 -63.22 -39.77 9.88
C CYS A 381 -64.64 -39.69 10.47
N ARG A 382 -65.33 -38.55 10.35
CA ARG A 382 -66.76 -38.42 10.73
C ARG A 382 -67.66 -39.30 9.84
N SER A 383 -67.40 -39.35 8.54
CA SER A 383 -68.06 -40.26 7.59
C SER A 383 -67.85 -41.73 7.97
N LYS A 384 -66.59 -42.11 8.28
CA LYS A 384 -66.23 -43.49 8.66
C LYS A 384 -66.86 -43.90 9.98
N LYS A 385 -66.84 -43.04 11.02
CA LYS A 385 -67.47 -43.30 12.32
C LYS A 385 -69.00 -43.47 12.21
N ARG A 386 -69.64 -42.77 11.26
CA ARG A 386 -71.07 -42.95 10.95
C ARG A 386 -71.36 -44.29 10.25
N ARG A 387 -70.38 -44.85 9.53
CA ARG A 387 -70.45 -46.19 8.90
C ARG A 387 -70.18 -47.31 9.92
N THR A 388 -69.20 -47.15 10.81
CA THR A 388 -68.79 -48.21 11.78
C THR A 388 -69.84 -48.46 12.87
N ILE A 389 -70.61 -47.46 13.29
CA ILE A 389 -71.73 -47.65 14.22
C ILE A 389 -72.83 -48.56 13.61
N LEU A 390 -72.89 -48.70 12.28
CA LEU A 390 -73.84 -49.58 11.61
C LEU A 390 -73.37 -51.06 11.56
N GLU A 391 -72.08 -51.35 11.79
CA GLU A 391 -71.48 -52.67 11.54
C GLU A 391 -71.12 -53.48 12.81
N GLU A 392 -71.13 -52.89 14.01
CA GLU A 392 -70.82 -53.60 15.27
C GLU A 392 -72.01 -54.40 15.85
N THR A 393 -72.72 -55.19 15.03
CA THR A 393 -73.62 -56.26 15.50
C THR A 393 -73.24 -57.59 14.86
N ARG A 394 -72.28 -58.31 15.46
CA ARG A 394 -72.23 -59.80 15.60
C ARG A 394 -70.88 -60.28 16.18
N PRO A 395 -70.86 -61.22 17.16
CA PRO A 395 -69.63 -61.71 17.79
C PRO A 395 -69.19 -63.14 17.37
N LEU A 396 -67.88 -63.38 17.58
CA LEU A 396 -67.13 -64.61 17.95
C LEU A 396 -67.04 -65.84 17.02
N LEU A 397 -65.80 -66.34 16.83
CA LEU A 397 -65.36 -67.70 17.24
C LEU A 397 -63.81 -67.86 17.22
N MET A 398 -63.32 -68.62 18.22
CA MET A 398 -61.94 -69.06 18.58
C MET A 398 -61.31 -70.00 17.51
N GLU A 399 -60.02 -70.42 17.48
CA GLU A 399 -59.03 -70.99 18.43
C GLU A 399 -57.60 -70.71 17.87
N ALA A 400 -56.49 -70.45 18.59
CA ALA A 400 -55.77 -71.07 19.72
C ALA A 400 -55.00 -72.36 19.36
N GLU A 401 -53.66 -72.26 19.20
CA GLU A 401 -52.72 -73.32 19.59
C GLU A 401 -51.31 -72.74 19.87
N ASP A 402 -50.65 -73.35 20.85
CA ASP A 402 -49.62 -72.83 21.76
C ASP A 402 -48.31 -73.63 21.58
N TYR A 403 -47.13 -73.01 21.70
CA TYR A 403 -45.85 -73.73 21.79
C TYR A 403 -44.81 -72.94 22.61
N GLN A 404 -44.61 -73.35 23.88
CA GLN A 404 -43.42 -73.15 24.72
C GLN A 404 -42.37 -74.24 24.38
N ALA A 405 -41.06 -74.19 24.69
CA ALA A 405 -40.34 -73.53 25.77
C ALA A 405 -38.84 -73.30 25.42
N THR A 406 -38.27 -72.36 26.16
CA THR A 406 -36.88 -71.95 26.37
C THR A 406 -35.83 -73.06 26.60
N TYR A 407 -34.58 -72.79 26.21
CA TYR A 407 -33.40 -72.96 27.07
C TYR A 407 -32.29 -71.93 26.72
N GLN A 408 -31.87 -71.16 27.73
CA GLN A 408 -30.66 -70.32 27.82
C GLN A 408 -29.38 -71.22 27.80
N SER A 409 -28.14 -70.80 27.56
CA SER A 409 -27.40 -69.53 27.76
C SER A 409 -26.00 -69.63 27.13
N ASN A 410 -25.40 -68.46 26.84
CA ASN A 410 -23.95 -68.16 26.75
C ASN A 410 -23.12 -68.87 25.67
N LEU A 411 -22.86 -68.18 24.55
CA LEU A 411 -21.69 -67.33 24.32
C LEU A 411 -21.84 -66.58 23.00
#